data_AF-A0A3A6KJH0-F1
#
_entry.id   AF-A0A3A6KJH0-F1
#
_cell.length_a   1.000
_cell.length_b   1.000
_cell.length_c   1.000
_cell.angle_alpha   90.00
_cell.angle_beta   90.00
_cell.angle_gamma   90.00
#
_symmetry.space_group_name_H-M   'P 1'
#
loop_
_entity.id
_entity.type
_entity.pdbx_description
1 polymer ?
#
loop_
_entity_poly.entity_id
_entity_poly.type
_entity_poly.pdbx_seq_one_letter_code
_entity_poly.pdbx_strand_id
1 'polypeptide(L)'
;MSADLETILIYLQRRYNILREVCSLTEELAEAVERGDTVSASLLLDMRGEQLQRHADCEEQIILQTAGNSLRDRYLRDLAKGPLMNVKSCFKGKTEREKMLEKRIEDLRCRTEKLLDKIRRIDGGLNRRISKNR
;
A
#
# COMPACT_ATOMS: atom_id res chain seq x y z
N MET A 1 20.11 -12.46 -3.80
CA MET A 1 19.32 -12.01 -2.64
C MET A 1 19.18 -10.49 -2.65
N SER A 2 20.27 -9.71 -2.58
CA SER A 2 20.21 -8.24 -2.67
C SER A 2 19.40 -7.67 -3.86
N ALA A 3 19.59 -8.18 -5.08
CA ALA A 3 18.85 -7.70 -6.26
C ALA A 3 17.33 -7.84 -6.11
N ASP A 4 16.85 -9.00 -5.65
CA ASP A 4 15.41 -9.21 -5.45
C ASP A 4 14.82 -8.33 -4.34
N LEU A 5 15.59 -8.08 -3.27
CA LEU A 5 15.19 -7.16 -2.22
C LEU A 5 15.02 -5.74 -2.79
N GLU A 6 15.92 -5.31 -3.68
CA GLU A 6 15.79 -4.03 -4.39
C GLU A 6 14.57 -4.01 -5.30
N THR A 7 14.33 -5.07 -6.06
CA THR A 7 13.15 -5.20 -6.91
C THR A 7 11.86 -5.07 -6.10
N ILE A 8 11.75 -5.82 -4.99
CA ILE A 8 10.59 -5.74 -4.10
C ILE A 8 10.43 -4.35 -3.49
N LEU A 9 11.54 -3.74 -3.06
CA LEU A 9 11.51 -2.39 -2.51
C LEU A 9 10.96 -1.38 -3.52
N ILE A 10 11.33 -1.48 -4.80
CA ILE A 10 10.79 -0.63 -5.87
C ILE A 10 9.27 -0.80 -6.00
N TYR A 11 8.77 -2.03 -6.06
CA TYR A 11 7.33 -2.28 -6.16
C TYR A 11 6.56 -1.80 -4.92
N LEU A 12 7.11 -2.00 -3.72
CA LEU A 12 6.51 -1.50 -2.49
C LEU A 12 6.52 0.03 -2.44
N GLN A 13 7.55 0.68 -2.97
CA GLN A 13 7.62 2.15 -3.03
C GLN A 13 6.59 2.70 -4.02
N ARG A 14 6.41 2.01 -5.16
CA ARG A 14 5.34 2.33 -6.11
C ARG A 14 3.96 2.19 -5.46
N ARG A 15 3.70 1.08 -4.77
CA ARG A 15 2.46 0.85 -4.02
C ARG A 15 2.19 1.97 -3.01
N TYR A 16 3.21 2.36 -2.23
CA TYR A 16 3.10 3.45 -1.27
C TYR A 16 2.73 4.78 -1.94
N ASN A 17 3.36 5.11 -3.07
CA ASN A 17 3.08 6.35 -3.79
C ASN A 17 1.63 6.37 -4.32
N ILE A 18 1.14 5.27 -4.89
CA ILE A 18 -0.26 5.17 -5.34
C ILE A 18 -1.21 5.38 -4.16
N LEU A 19 -0.96 4.72 -3.02
CA LEU A 19 -1.79 4.88 -1.84
C LEU A 19 -1.73 6.30 -1.25
N ARG A 20 -0.62 7.02 -1.45
CA ARG A 20 -0.52 8.43 -1.04
C ARG A 20 -1.47 9.29 -1.86
N GLU A 21 -1.56 9.06 -3.17
CA GLU A 21 -2.52 9.74 -4.03
C GLU A 21 -3.96 9.35 -3.67
N VAL A 22 -4.24 8.06 -3.43
CA VAL A 22 -5.57 7.62 -2.93
C VAL A 22 -5.93 8.37 -1.64
N CYS A 23 -4.98 8.55 -0.72
CA CYS A 23 -5.22 9.28 0.52
C CYS A 23 -5.55 10.76 0.26
N SER A 24 -4.78 11.46 -0.59
CA SER A 24 -5.06 12.85 -0.97
C SER A 24 -6.47 12.99 -1.56
N LEU A 25 -6.80 12.15 -2.54
CA LEU A 25 -8.12 12.15 -3.18
C LEU A 25 -9.24 11.83 -2.19
N THR A 26 -8.99 10.97 -1.20
CA THR A 26 -9.97 10.65 -0.15
C THR A 26 -10.20 11.83 0.80
N GLU A 27 -9.16 12.60 1.11
CA GLU A 27 -9.25 13.84 1.90
C GLU A 27 -10.01 14.93 1.14
N GLU A 28 -9.65 15.18 -0.13
CA GLU A 28 -10.33 16.14 -1.00
C GLU A 28 -11.81 15.77 -1.21
N LEU A 29 -12.10 14.48 -1.36
CA LEU A 29 -13.49 13.98 -1.47
C LEU A 29 -14.28 14.27 -0.19
N ALA A 30 -13.67 14.08 0.98
CA ALA A 30 -14.32 14.38 2.25
C ALA A 30 -14.70 15.86 2.37
N GLU A 31 -13.83 16.77 1.92
CA GLU A 31 -14.11 18.20 1.89
C GLU A 31 -15.20 18.56 0.87
N ALA A 32 -15.16 17.99 -0.34
CA ALA A 32 -16.17 18.25 -1.37
C ALA A 32 -17.57 17.82 -0.89
N VAL A 33 -17.69 16.64 -0.28
CA VAL A 33 -18.93 16.16 0.32
C VAL A 33 -19.40 17.06 1.47
N GLU A 34 -18.49 17.55 2.30
CA GLU A 34 -18.81 18.45 3.41
C GLU A 34 -19.36 19.80 2.93
N ARG A 35 -18.86 20.31 1.80
CA ARG A 35 -19.36 21.53 1.15
C ARG A 35 -20.63 21.32 0.32
N GLY A 36 -21.09 20.07 0.14
CA GLY A 36 -22.20 19.74 -0.75
C GLY A 36 -21.87 19.90 -2.24
N ASP A 37 -20.57 19.95 -2.60
CA ASP A 37 -20.11 20.06 -3.98
C ASP A 37 -20.15 18.70 -4.67
N THR A 38 -21.31 18.38 -5.21
CA THR A 38 -21.58 17.09 -5.86
C THR A 38 -20.81 16.88 -7.16
N VAL A 39 -20.49 17.96 -7.89
CA VAL A 39 -19.74 17.89 -9.14
C VAL A 39 -18.30 17.50 -8.86
N SER A 40 -17.63 18.21 -7.94
CA SER A 40 -16.26 17.87 -7.54
C SER A 40 -16.20 16.51 -6.86
N ALA A 41 -17.19 16.16 -6.02
CA ALA A 41 -17.24 14.86 -5.38
C ALA A 41 -17.34 13.70 -6.40
N SER A 42 -18.13 13.86 -7.47
CA SER A 42 -18.21 12.86 -8.54
C SER A 42 -16.87 12.69 -9.26
N LEU A 43 -16.21 13.79 -9.64
CA LEU A 43 -14.90 13.75 -10.30
C LEU A 43 -13.83 13.07 -9.41
N LEU A 44 -13.79 13.43 -8.13
CA LEU A 44 -12.84 12.86 -7.17
C LEU A 44 -13.06 11.35 -6.96
N LEU A 45 -14.31 10.88 -7.01
CA LEU A 45 -14.63 9.45 -6.98
C LEU A 45 -14.04 8.71 -8.18
N ASP A 46 -14.18 9.26 -9.39
CA ASP A 46 -13.64 8.65 -10.61
C ASP A 46 -12.11 8.57 -10.56
N MET A 47 -11.45 9.69 -10.22
CA MET A 47 -9.99 9.76 -10.08
C MET A 47 -9.48 8.79 -9.01
N ARG A 48 -10.18 8.68 -7.87
CA ARG A 48 -9.84 7.73 -6.82
C ARG A 48 -10.02 6.29 -7.29
N GLY A 49 -11.08 6.01 -8.06
CA GLY A 49 -11.32 4.72 -8.70
C GLY A 49 -10.16 4.29 -9.60
N GLU A 50 -9.64 5.20 -10.44
CA GLU A 50 -8.46 4.94 -11.27
C GLU A 50 -7.22 4.62 -10.43
N GLN A 51 -6.97 5.36 -9.35
CA GLN A 51 -5.81 5.08 -8.48
C GLN A 51 -5.96 3.74 -7.75
N LEU A 52 -7.17 3.36 -7.35
CA LEU A 52 -7.42 2.05 -6.76
C LEU A 52 -7.22 0.91 -7.77
N GLN A 53 -7.57 1.11 -9.04
CA GLN A 53 -7.25 0.13 -10.08
C GLN A 53 -5.73 -0.01 -10.25
N ARG A 54 -4.99 1.10 -10.34
CA ARG A 54 -3.52 1.08 -10.39
C ARG A 54 -2.91 0.40 -9.16
N HIS A 55 -3.53 0.57 -7.99
CA HIS A 55 -3.12 -0.11 -6.77
C HIS A 55 -3.31 -1.62 -6.91
N ALA A 56 -4.47 -2.09 -7.38
CA ALA A 56 -4.74 -3.51 -7.62
C ALA A 56 -3.73 -4.13 -8.59
N ASP A 57 -3.45 -3.47 -9.72
CA ASP A 57 -2.45 -3.93 -10.69
C ASP A 57 -1.04 -4.00 -10.06
N CYS A 58 -0.70 -3.03 -9.21
CA CYS A 58 0.56 -3.03 -8.48
C CYS A 58 0.64 -4.16 -7.44
N GLU A 59 -0.48 -4.51 -6.80
CA GLU A 59 -0.54 -5.67 -5.89
C GLU A 59 -0.26 -6.97 -6.63
N GLU A 60 -0.87 -7.15 -7.81
CA GLU A 60 -0.66 -8.32 -8.66
C GLU A 60 0.81 -8.44 -9.08
N GLN A 61 1.45 -7.33 -9.48
CA GLN A 61 2.87 -7.33 -9.81
C GLN A 61 3.75 -7.80 -8.65
N ILE A 62 3.47 -7.37 -7.40
CA ILE A 62 4.20 -7.84 -6.22
C ILE A 62 4.01 -9.35 -6.01
N ILE A 63 2.79 -9.86 -6.23
CA ILE A 63 2.50 -11.29 -6.12
C ILE A 63 3.28 -12.08 -7.17
N LEU A 64 3.28 -11.63 -8.42
CA LEU A 64 4.00 -12.28 -9.52
C LEU A 64 5.51 -12.32 -9.27
N GLN A 65 6.10 -11.22 -8.79
CA GLN A 65 7.52 -11.14 -8.46
C GLN A 65 7.93 -12.06 -7.31
N THR A 66 6.98 -12.49 -6.49
CA THR A 66 7.23 -13.38 -5.36
C THR A 66 6.62 -14.77 -5.57
N ALA A 67 6.07 -15.08 -6.76
CA ALA A 67 5.20 -16.22 -7.02
C ALA A 67 5.88 -17.60 -6.92
N GLY A 68 7.21 -17.67 -6.92
CA GLY A 68 7.93 -18.94 -6.89
C GLY A 68 7.73 -19.75 -5.59
N ASN A 69 8.20 -21.00 -5.64
CA ASN A 69 8.05 -21.99 -4.57
C ASN A 69 9.34 -22.23 -3.77
N SER A 70 10.43 -21.54 -4.09
CA SER A 70 11.67 -21.69 -3.34
C SER A 70 11.53 -21.12 -1.92
N LEU A 71 12.44 -21.49 -1.02
CA LEU A 71 12.53 -20.87 0.30
C LEU A 71 12.75 -19.35 0.21
N ARG A 72 13.47 -18.91 -0.83
CA ARG A 72 13.71 -17.50 -1.13
C ARG A 72 12.42 -16.79 -1.52
N ASP A 73 11.63 -17.36 -2.43
CA ASP A 73 10.38 -16.74 -2.89
C ASP A 73 9.37 -16.61 -1.75
N ARG A 74 9.25 -17.65 -0.91
CA ARG A 74 8.43 -17.61 0.31
C ARG A 74 8.89 -16.51 1.25
N TYR A 75 10.19 -16.41 1.51
CA TYR A 75 10.73 -15.34 2.35
C TYR A 75 10.45 -13.95 1.79
N LEU A 76 10.63 -13.75 0.48
CA LEU A 76 10.35 -12.49 -0.20
C LEU A 76 8.85 -12.13 -0.15
N ARG A 77 7.97 -13.11 -0.31
CA ARG A 77 6.52 -12.95 -0.17
C ARG A 77 6.14 -12.54 1.25
N ASP A 78 6.70 -13.20 2.25
CA ASP A 78 6.46 -12.88 3.67
C ASP A 78 7.00 -11.50 4.04
N LEU A 79 8.18 -11.15 3.53
CA LEU A 79 8.77 -9.83 3.71
C LEU A 79 7.92 -8.73 3.06
N ALA A 80 7.36 -8.96 1.88
CA ALA A 80 6.55 -7.98 1.15
C ALA A 80 5.10 -7.86 1.69
N LYS A 81 4.49 -8.98 2.08
CA LYS A 81 3.04 -9.09 2.34
C LYS A 81 2.66 -9.82 3.62
N GLY A 82 3.55 -10.63 4.18
CA GLY A 82 3.29 -11.39 5.42
C GLY A 82 3.18 -10.50 6.66
N PRO A 83 2.69 -11.00 7.80
CA PRO A 83 2.54 -10.18 9.00
C PRO A 83 3.86 -9.50 9.41
N LEU A 84 3.82 -8.21 9.76
CA LEU A 84 5.02 -7.44 10.14
C LEU A 84 5.81 -8.08 11.30
N MET A 85 5.13 -8.83 12.17
CA MET A 85 5.74 -9.50 13.33
C MET A 85 6.44 -10.83 12.98
N ASN A 86 6.31 -11.34 11.75
CA ASN A 86 6.68 -12.70 11.38
C ASN A 86 7.88 -12.81 10.43
N VAL A 87 8.58 -11.71 10.14
CA VAL A 87 9.74 -11.74 9.23
C VAL A 87 10.99 -12.25 9.98
N LYS A 88 10.99 -13.54 10.35
CA LYS A 88 12.22 -14.20 10.82
C LYS A 88 13.03 -14.67 9.62
N SER A 89 14.17 -14.01 9.39
CA SER A 89 15.15 -14.43 8.38
C SER A 89 15.58 -15.87 8.58
N CYS A 90 15.39 -16.72 7.57
CA CYS A 90 15.89 -18.10 7.56
C CYS A 90 17.35 -18.24 7.07
N PHE A 91 17.93 -17.17 6.50
CA PHE A 91 19.29 -17.20 5.93
C PHE A 91 20.34 -16.71 6.94
N LYS A 92 21.36 -17.55 7.20
CA LYS A 92 22.58 -17.17 7.94
C LYS A 92 23.56 -16.44 7.02
N GLY A 93 24.34 -15.49 7.54
CA GLY A 93 25.43 -14.85 6.80
C GLY A 93 25.03 -13.69 5.87
N LYS A 94 23.90 -13.00 6.14
CA LYS A 94 23.47 -11.83 5.36
C LYS A 94 24.52 -10.73 5.33
N THR A 95 24.71 -10.17 4.16
CA THR A 95 25.51 -8.95 3.97
C THR A 95 24.84 -7.77 4.67
N GLU A 96 25.62 -6.75 5.01
CA GLU A 96 25.07 -5.55 5.65
C GLU A 96 24.06 -4.83 4.75
N ARG A 97 24.30 -4.86 3.43
CA ARG A 97 23.37 -4.33 2.42
C ARG A 97 22.01 -5.02 2.47
N GLU A 98 21.96 -6.35 2.60
CA GLU A 98 20.70 -7.09 2.66
C GLU A 98 19.89 -6.75 3.91
N LYS A 99 20.56 -6.64 5.07
CA LYS A 99 19.90 -6.19 6.32
C LYS A 99 19.33 -4.78 6.19
N MET A 100 20.09 -3.87 5.57
CA MET A 100 19.62 -2.50 5.31
C MET A 100 18.40 -2.46 4.40
N LEU A 101 18.39 -3.28 3.33
CA LEU A 101 17.26 -3.36 2.40
C LEU A 101 16.01 -3.93 3.08
N GLU A 102 16.17 -4.98 3.89
CA GLU A 102 15.07 -5.57 4.66
C GLU A 102 14.46 -4.57 5.64
N LYS A 103 15.29 -3.88 6.42
CA LYS A 103 14.82 -2.82 7.32
C LYS A 103 14.07 -1.73 6.56
N ARG A 104 14.57 -1.31 5.39
CA ARG A 104 13.92 -0.30 4.57
C ARG A 104 12.57 -0.77 4.01
N ILE A 105 12.45 -2.05 3.68
CA ILE A 105 11.17 -2.68 3.30
C ILE A 105 10.22 -2.65 4.50
N GLU A 106 10.64 -3.07 5.69
CA GLU A 106 9.83 -3.05 6.91
C GLU A 106 9.32 -1.64 7.24
N ASP A 107 10.20 -0.63 7.23
CA ASP A 107 9.86 0.77 7.48
C ASP A 107 8.84 1.31 6.46
N LEU A 108 9.00 0.95 5.18
CA LEU A 108 8.09 1.35 4.12
C LEU A 108 6.71 0.67 4.28
N ARG A 109 6.68 -0.60 4.65
CA ARG A 109 5.45 -1.33 4.93
C ARG A 109 4.71 -0.74 6.12
N CYS A 110 5.41 -0.43 7.21
CA CYS A 110 4.84 0.23 8.39
C CYS A 110 4.20 1.58 8.03
N ARG A 111 4.88 2.41 7.22
CA ARG A 111 4.31 3.67 6.71
C ARG A 111 3.07 3.45 5.82
N THR A 112 3.10 2.41 4.99
CA THR A 112 1.98 2.05 4.12
C THR A 112 0.75 1.63 4.93
N GLU A 113 0.91 0.84 6.00
CA GLU A 113 -0.20 0.45 6.88
C GLU A 113 -0.83 1.66 7.59
N LYS A 114 0.00 2.57 8.12
CA LYS A 114 -0.51 3.82 8.73
C LYS A 114 -1.32 4.65 7.74
N LEU A 115 -0.92 4.67 6.48
CA LEU A 115 -1.62 5.37 5.41
C LEU A 115 -2.96 4.71 5.07
N LEU A 116 -2.99 3.38 4.98
CA LEU A 116 -4.24 2.62 4.80
C LEU A 116 -5.22 2.84 5.95
N ASP A 117 -4.74 2.89 7.19
CA ASP A 117 -5.58 3.20 8.35
C ASP A 117 -6.16 4.61 8.28
N LYS A 118 -5.40 5.59 7.79
CA LYS A 118 -5.92 6.95 7.55
C LYS A 118 -7.04 6.93 6.51
N ILE A 119 -6.82 6.28 5.36
CA ILE A 119 -7.82 6.13 4.29
C ILE A 119 -9.11 5.50 4.85
N ARG A 120 -8.99 4.37 5.55
CA ARG A 120 -10.14 3.66 6.16
C ARG A 120 -10.93 4.54 7.13
N ARG A 121 -10.25 5.37 7.93
CA ARG A 121 -10.91 6.29 8.87
C ARG A 121 -11.72 7.35 8.15
N ILE A 122 -11.18 7.93 7.07
CA ILE A 122 -11.87 8.96 6.29
C ILE A 122 -13.06 8.35 5.55
N ASP A 123 -12.88 7.22 4.87
CA ASP A 123 -13.96 6.47 4.20
C ASP A 123 -15.09 6.12 5.18
N GLY A 124 -14.75 5.63 6.37
CA GLY A 124 -15.73 5.36 7.42
C GLY A 124 -16.48 6.63 7.89
N GLY A 125 -15.81 7.78 7.89
CA GLY A 125 -16.44 9.09 8.13
C GLY A 125 -17.40 9.49 7.02
N LEU A 126 -16.97 9.39 5.76
CA LEU A 126 -17.75 9.67 4.56
C LEU A 126 -19.03 8.83 4.50
N ASN A 127 -18.93 7.51 4.67
CA ASN A 127 -20.07 6.61 4.64
C ASN A 127 -21.13 6.97 5.69
N ARG A 128 -20.71 7.38 6.90
CA ARG A 128 -21.63 7.84 7.95
C ARG A 128 -22.33 9.14 7.60
N ARG A 129 -21.65 10.09 6.92
CA ARG A 129 -22.26 11.37 6.50
C ARG A 129 -23.28 11.15 5.40
N ILE A 130 -22.92 10.37 4.38
CA ILE A 130 -23.82 10.04 3.26
C ILE A 130 -25.08 9.33 3.76
N SER A 131 -24.94 8.39 4.70
CA SER A 131 -26.09 7.68 5.28
C SER A 131 -27.03 8.56 6.11
N LYS A 132 -26.58 9.71 6.62
CA LYS A 132 -27.41 10.64 7.41
C LYS A 132 -28.18 11.65 6.54
N ASN A 133 -27.71 11.89 5.32
CA ASN A 133 -28.31 12.81 4.37
C ASN A 133 -29.32 12.12 3.43
N ARG A 134 -29.75 10.90 3.76
CA ARG A 134 -30.68 10.07 3.00
C ARG A 134 -31.95 9.85 3.79
#